data_AF-E5YEU1-F1
#
_entry.id   AF-E5YEU1-F1
#
_cell.length_a   1.000
_cell.length_b   1.000
_cell.length_c   1.000
_cell.angle_alpha   90.00
_cell.angle_beta   90.00
_cell.angle_gamma   90.00
#
_symmetry.space_group_name_H-M   'P 1'
#
loop_
_entity.id
_entity.type
_entity.pdbx_description
1 polymer ?
#
loop_
_entity_poly.entity_id
_entity_poly.type
_entity_poly.pdbx_seq_one_letter_code
_entity_poly.pdbx_strand_id
1 'polypeptide(L)'
;MFKNMNVPSLWTDRRASVSVEFVMISIALIFFIFFLTDLVIRQATIGKLDRVSYSVAGILRERIQLYDARETLNQQDVNAIADLARRILTDMNSTIDLSQMSMHVEEMHFEDPIRLGDDRKQIKLYKSWDSGSSGQCLPPQPLNQLQQLTPRGSYGRWVPLYQVTVCLPTFSWFTRLTSSEEKPVMSSFSIVMLR
;
A
#
# COMPACT_ATOMS: atom_id res chain seq x y z
N MET A 1 56.67 42.99 -22.77
CA MET A 1 55.59 43.07 -23.80
C MET A 1 54.38 42.35 -23.24
N PHE A 2 53.51 43.08 -22.53
CA PHE A 2 52.36 42.49 -21.83
C PHE A 2 51.19 42.32 -22.79
N LYS A 3 50.78 41.06 -23.00
CA LYS A 3 49.65 40.68 -23.84
C LYS A 3 48.36 41.01 -23.09
N ASN A 4 47.64 42.05 -23.53
CA ASN A 4 46.32 42.38 -23.01
C ASN A 4 45.36 41.21 -23.27
N MET A 5 45.05 40.46 -22.22
CA MET A 5 43.94 39.52 -22.20
C MET A 5 42.66 40.32 -21.96
N ASN A 6 41.94 40.59 -23.04
CA ASN A 6 40.60 41.13 -22.99
C ASN A 6 39.66 39.99 -22.59
N VAL A 7 39.30 39.91 -21.31
CA VAL A 7 38.30 38.95 -20.81
C VAL A 7 36.94 39.63 -20.94
N PRO A 8 36.10 39.27 -21.93
CA PRO A 8 34.79 39.89 -22.05
C PRO A 8 33.95 39.54 -20.81
N SER A 9 33.49 40.58 -20.11
CA SER A 9 32.56 40.49 -19.00
C SER A 9 31.24 39.88 -19.47
N LEU A 10 31.01 38.60 -19.13
CA LEU A 10 29.75 37.88 -19.36
C LEU A 10 28.53 38.55 -18.70
N TRP A 11 28.75 39.47 -17.77
CA TRP A 11 27.70 40.17 -17.02
C TRP A 11 27.17 41.44 -17.71
N THR A 12 27.85 41.96 -18.72
CA THR A 12 27.49 43.25 -19.35
C THR A 12 26.85 43.08 -20.73
N ASP A 13 27.00 41.92 -21.37
CA ASP A 13 26.43 41.65 -22.69
C ASP A 13 25.01 41.07 -22.57
N ARG A 14 24.04 41.79 -23.15
CA ARG A 14 22.61 41.43 -23.11
C ARG A 14 22.33 40.06 -23.75
N ARG A 15 23.20 39.59 -24.66
CA ARG A 15 23.11 38.24 -25.27
C ARG A 15 23.57 37.13 -24.32
N ALA A 16 24.53 37.41 -23.45
CA ALA A 16 25.00 36.46 -22.43
C ALA A 16 24.00 36.32 -21.28
N SER A 17 23.33 37.41 -20.89
CA SER A 17 22.28 37.40 -19.86
C SER A 17 21.14 36.41 -20.17
N VAL A 18 20.69 36.34 -21.44
CA VAL A 18 19.64 35.39 -21.87
C VAL A 18 20.10 33.94 -21.75
N SER A 19 21.38 33.67 -22.06
CA SER A 19 21.93 32.32 -21.94
C SER A 19 22.02 31.87 -20.48
N VAL A 20 22.38 32.77 -19.57
CA VAL A 20 22.44 32.48 -18.12
C VAL A 20 21.05 32.20 -17.55
N GLU A 21 20.06 33.02 -17.92
CA GLU A 21 18.66 32.83 -17.50
C GLU A 21 18.10 31.49 -18.02
N PHE A 22 18.37 31.16 -19.28
CA PHE A 22 17.95 29.88 -19.88
C PHE A 22 18.55 28.67 -19.15
N VAL A 23 19.83 28.73 -18.78
CA VAL A 23 20.49 27.65 -18.01
C VAL A 23 19.86 27.52 -16.62
N MET A 24 19.58 28.62 -15.94
CA MET A 24 18.93 28.61 -14.62
C MET A 24 17.54 27.95 -14.67
N ILE A 25 16.72 28.33 -15.66
CA ILE A 25 15.38 27.73 -15.86
C ILE A 25 15.51 26.24 -16.23
N SER A 26 16.48 25.88 -17.07
CA SER A 26 16.70 24.49 -17.48
C SER A 26 17.08 23.60 -16.30
N ILE A 27 17.94 24.08 -15.39
CA ILE A 27 18.31 23.35 -14.16
C ILE A 27 17.07 23.16 -13.27
N ALA A 28 16.27 24.21 -13.07
CA ALA A 28 15.03 24.11 -12.30
C ALA A 28 14.05 23.09 -12.93
N LEU A 29 13.91 23.10 -14.25
CA LEU A 29 13.05 22.17 -14.98
C LEU A 29 13.50 20.72 -14.81
N ILE A 30 14.81 20.45 -14.93
CA ILE A 30 15.37 19.10 -14.73
C ILE A 30 15.08 18.60 -13.32
N PHE A 31 15.26 19.45 -12.31
CA PHE A 31 14.95 19.12 -10.92
C PHE A 31 13.47 18.78 -10.74
N PHE A 32 12.57 19.57 -11.31
CA PHE A 32 11.13 19.29 -11.28
C PHE A 32 10.78 17.97 -11.97
N ILE A 33 11.37 17.66 -13.12
CA ILE A 33 11.13 16.39 -13.82
C ILE A 33 11.56 15.20 -12.97
N PHE A 34 12.74 15.28 -12.34
CA PHE A 34 13.21 14.21 -11.45
C PHE A 34 12.26 13.99 -10.27
N PHE A 35 11.82 15.07 -9.64
CA PHE A 35 10.86 15.02 -8.54
C PHE A 35 9.49 14.45 -8.95
N LEU A 36 8.95 14.90 -10.09
CA LEU A 36 7.69 14.38 -10.63
C LEU A 36 7.81 12.90 -10.99
N THR A 37 8.94 12.47 -11.53
CA THR A 37 9.17 11.05 -11.85
C THR A 37 9.16 10.18 -10.59
N ASP A 38 9.83 10.62 -9.52
CA ASP A 38 9.80 9.94 -8.21
C ASP A 38 8.37 9.84 -7.66
N LEU A 39 7.58 10.93 -7.73
CA LEU A 39 6.17 10.94 -7.34
C LEU A 39 5.30 9.99 -8.17
N VAL A 40 5.48 9.96 -9.49
CA VAL A 40 4.73 9.07 -10.39
C VAL A 40 5.03 7.61 -10.07
N ILE A 41 6.30 7.25 -9.86
CA ILE A 41 6.70 5.87 -9.49
C ILE A 41 6.10 5.47 -8.15
N ARG A 42 6.09 6.39 -7.16
CA ARG A 42 5.46 6.16 -5.87
C ARG A 42 3.96 5.90 -6.00
N GLN A 43 3.24 6.76 -6.72
CA GLN A 43 1.80 6.60 -6.95
C GLN A 43 1.48 5.30 -7.69
N ALA A 44 2.28 4.95 -8.70
CA ALA A 44 2.14 3.69 -9.43
C ALA A 44 2.35 2.48 -8.53
N THR A 45 3.29 2.54 -7.59
CA THR A 45 3.55 1.45 -6.64
C THR A 45 2.41 1.29 -5.64
N ILE A 46 1.85 2.39 -5.11
CA ILE A 46 0.63 2.34 -4.27
C ILE A 46 -0.52 1.70 -5.04
N GLY A 47 -0.73 2.08 -6.31
CA GLY A 47 -1.76 1.48 -7.15
C GLY A 47 -1.56 -0.02 -7.41
N LYS A 48 -0.30 -0.48 -7.52
CA LYS A 48 0.02 -1.92 -7.61
C LYS A 48 -0.33 -2.63 -6.29
N LEU A 49 0.04 -2.06 -5.14
CA LEU A 49 -0.30 -2.61 -3.83
C LEU A 49 -1.81 -2.71 -3.62
N ASP A 50 -2.57 -1.70 -4.06
CA ASP A 50 -4.03 -1.70 -3.99
C ASP A 50 -4.67 -2.84 -4.80
N ARG A 51 -4.21 -3.04 -6.04
CA ARG A 51 -4.65 -4.17 -6.88
C ARG A 51 -4.33 -5.51 -6.23
N VAL A 52 -3.15 -5.66 -5.63
CA VAL A 52 -2.75 -6.91 -4.96
C VAL A 52 -3.58 -7.13 -3.70
N SER A 53 -3.76 -6.10 -2.86
CA SER A 53 -4.58 -6.18 -1.65
C SER A 53 -6.02 -6.59 -1.97
N TYR A 54 -6.64 -5.95 -2.97
CA TYR A 54 -7.99 -6.29 -3.41
C TYR A 54 -8.08 -7.71 -4.00
N SER A 55 -7.13 -8.11 -4.84
CA SER A 55 -7.12 -9.45 -5.46
C SER A 55 -6.99 -10.54 -4.40
N VAL A 56 -6.07 -10.34 -3.45
CA VAL A 56 -5.84 -11.27 -2.35
C VAL A 56 -7.05 -11.35 -1.42
N ALA A 57 -7.64 -10.22 -1.07
CA ALA A 57 -8.85 -10.19 -0.25
C ALA A 57 -10.02 -10.91 -0.97
N GLY A 58 -10.14 -10.76 -2.29
CA GLY A 58 -11.10 -11.51 -3.10
C GLY A 58 -10.88 -13.03 -3.04
N ILE A 59 -9.63 -13.49 -3.12
CA ILE A 59 -9.29 -14.92 -3.00
C ILE A 59 -9.61 -15.43 -1.58
N LEU A 60 -9.29 -14.64 -0.56
CA LEU A 60 -9.61 -14.95 0.83
C LEU A 60 -11.13 -15.12 1.05
N ARG A 61 -11.93 -14.27 0.40
CA ARG A 61 -13.39 -14.33 0.39
C ARG A 61 -13.92 -15.60 -0.27
N GLU A 62 -13.38 -16.02 -1.41
CA GLU A 62 -13.86 -17.20 -2.15
C GLU A 62 -13.32 -18.53 -1.58
N ARG A 63 -12.33 -18.47 -0.68
CA ARG A 63 -11.70 -19.62 -0.02
C ARG A 63 -12.71 -20.60 0.58
N ILE A 64 -13.83 -20.13 1.12
CA ILE A 64 -14.85 -20.98 1.73
C ILE A 64 -15.45 -22.00 0.75
N GLN A 65 -15.50 -21.69 -0.54
CA GLN A 65 -15.97 -22.63 -1.57
C GLN A 65 -14.90 -23.66 -1.92
N LEU A 66 -13.62 -23.31 -1.74
CA LEU A 66 -12.48 -24.15 -2.12
C LEU A 66 -11.96 -25.03 -0.97
N TYR A 67 -12.19 -24.65 0.29
CA TYR A 67 -11.65 -25.33 1.48
C TYR A 67 -12.74 -25.76 2.46
N ASP A 68 -13.65 -26.62 1.98
CA ASP A 68 -14.61 -27.37 2.79
C ASP A 68 -15.45 -26.48 3.74
N ALA A 69 -15.89 -25.31 3.26
CA ALA A 69 -16.69 -24.34 4.02
C ALA A 69 -16.05 -23.84 5.33
N ARG A 70 -14.72 -23.95 5.50
CA ARG A 70 -14.05 -23.44 6.69
C ARG A 70 -13.97 -21.92 6.67
N GLU A 71 -14.82 -21.29 7.48
CA GLU A 71 -14.89 -19.82 7.64
C GLU A 71 -13.70 -19.23 8.42
N THR A 72 -12.94 -20.01 9.18
CA THR A 72 -11.82 -19.47 10.00
C THR A 72 -10.46 -19.62 9.33
N LEU A 73 -9.63 -18.59 9.49
CA LEU A 73 -8.28 -18.56 8.94
C LEU A 73 -7.26 -19.27 9.83
N ASN A 74 -6.26 -19.86 9.17
CA ASN A 74 -5.08 -20.42 9.82
C ASN A 74 -3.81 -19.72 9.30
N GLN A 75 -2.72 -19.74 10.07
CA GLN A 75 -1.46 -19.11 9.69
C GLN A 75 -0.92 -19.63 8.34
N GLN A 76 -1.14 -20.91 8.04
CA GLN A 76 -0.77 -21.50 6.75
C GLN A 76 -1.52 -20.86 5.57
N ASP A 77 -2.80 -20.53 5.76
CA ASP A 77 -3.61 -19.87 4.74
C ASP A 77 -3.07 -18.45 4.48
N VAL A 78 -2.75 -17.72 5.54
CA VAL A 78 -2.18 -16.36 5.46
C VAL A 78 -0.80 -16.38 4.81
N ASN A 79 0.05 -17.35 5.14
CA ASN A 79 1.38 -17.47 4.52
C ASN A 79 1.27 -17.82 3.02
N ALA A 80 0.39 -18.75 2.64
CA ALA A 80 0.18 -19.09 1.23
C ALA A 80 -0.34 -17.90 0.42
N ILE A 81 -1.22 -17.10 1.03
CA ILE A 81 -1.74 -15.88 0.45
C ILE A 81 -0.66 -14.79 0.36
N ALA A 82 0.21 -14.65 1.36
CA ALA A 82 1.34 -13.74 1.31
C ALA A 82 2.32 -14.13 0.18
N ASP A 83 2.57 -15.42 -0.03
CA ASP A 83 3.37 -15.91 -1.15
C ASP A 83 2.70 -15.63 -2.51
N LEU A 84 1.38 -15.77 -2.59
CA LEU A 84 0.64 -15.40 -3.79
C LEU A 84 0.74 -13.89 -4.07
N ALA A 85 0.59 -13.06 -3.05
CA ALA A 85 0.74 -11.62 -3.16
C ALA A 85 2.15 -11.22 -3.64
N ARG A 86 3.20 -11.88 -3.12
CA ARG A 86 4.58 -11.72 -3.62
C ARG A 86 4.68 -12.05 -5.11
N ARG A 87 4.08 -13.16 -5.54
CA ARG A 87 4.08 -13.57 -6.97
C ARG A 87 3.38 -12.54 -7.85
N ILE A 88 2.20 -12.05 -7.45
CA ILE A 88 1.46 -11.02 -8.19
C ILE A 88 2.28 -9.73 -8.28
N LEU A 89 2.91 -9.29 -7.19
CA LEU A 89 3.77 -8.10 -7.22
C LEU A 89 5.01 -8.28 -8.08
N THR A 90 5.62 -9.47 -8.05
CA THR A 90 6.78 -9.81 -8.91
C THR A 90 6.41 -9.72 -10.38
N ASP A 91 5.23 -10.22 -10.75
CA ASP A 91 4.70 -10.16 -12.12
C ASP A 91 4.44 -8.71 -12.58
N MET A 92 3.90 -7.88 -11.69
CA MET A 92 3.67 -6.46 -11.97
C MET A 92 4.97 -5.62 -11.99
N ASN A 93 6.00 -6.05 -11.27
CA ASN A 93 7.30 -5.37 -11.25
C ASN A 93 8.41 -6.30 -10.75
N SER A 94 9.18 -6.84 -11.69
CA SER A 94 10.30 -7.74 -11.39
C SER A 94 11.49 -7.07 -10.71
N THR A 95 11.50 -5.73 -10.61
CA THR A 95 12.62 -4.96 -10.03
C THR A 95 12.42 -4.59 -8.57
N ILE A 96 11.26 -4.89 -7.98
CA ILE A 96 10.98 -4.57 -6.57
C ILE A 96 11.62 -5.64 -5.67
N ASP A 97 12.35 -5.19 -4.65
CA ASP A 97 12.78 -6.05 -3.55
C ASP A 97 11.58 -6.38 -2.64
N LEU A 98 11.07 -7.60 -2.79
CA LEU A 98 9.95 -8.13 -2.02
C LEU A 98 10.41 -8.90 -0.78
N SER A 99 11.72 -8.98 -0.52
CA SER A 99 12.26 -9.73 0.63
C SER A 99 11.75 -9.21 1.97
N GLN A 100 11.41 -7.92 2.03
CA GLN A 100 10.89 -7.24 3.22
C GLN A 100 9.38 -6.96 3.16
N MET A 101 8.67 -7.55 2.20
CA MET A 101 7.22 -7.45 2.14
C MET A 101 6.59 -8.15 3.35
N SER A 102 5.65 -7.44 3.99
CA SER A 102 4.80 -7.98 5.03
C SER A 102 3.32 -7.85 4.65
N MET A 103 2.52 -8.69 5.30
CA MET A 103 1.09 -8.70 5.18
C MET A 103 0.49 -8.88 6.57
N HIS A 104 -0.55 -8.12 6.85
CA HIS A 104 -1.37 -8.22 8.04
C HIS A 104 -2.80 -8.55 7.64
N VAL A 105 -3.38 -9.58 8.22
CA VAL A 105 -4.75 -10.00 7.96
C VAL A 105 -5.53 -9.98 9.26
N GLU A 106 -6.72 -9.39 9.26
CA GLU A 106 -7.65 -9.44 10.39
C GLU A 106 -8.93 -10.17 9.96
N GLU A 107 -9.45 -11.02 10.83
CA GLU A 107 -10.78 -11.62 10.71
C GLU A 107 -11.68 -11.17 11.83
N MET A 108 -12.96 -10.96 11.50
CA MET A 108 -13.99 -10.66 12.47
C MET A 108 -15.26 -11.45 12.13
N HIS A 109 -15.67 -12.32 13.06
CA HIS A 109 -16.92 -13.07 13.00
C HIS A 109 -17.87 -12.60 14.07
N PHE A 110 -19.16 -12.67 13.74
CA PHE A 110 -20.25 -12.29 14.62
C PHE A 110 -20.95 -13.53 15.16
N GLU A 111 -21.67 -13.36 16.27
CA GLU A 111 -22.54 -14.41 16.78
C GLU A 111 -23.76 -14.60 15.87
N ASP A 112 -24.18 -15.86 15.72
CA ASP A 112 -25.38 -16.21 14.98
C ASP A 112 -26.63 -15.80 15.79
N PRO A 113 -27.68 -15.24 15.15
CA PRO A 113 -28.88 -14.82 15.84
C PRO A 113 -29.62 -16.03 16.42
N ILE A 114 -29.88 -16.02 17.73
CA ILE A 114 -30.59 -17.10 18.43
C ILE A 114 -32.10 -17.06 18.09
N ARG A 115 -32.62 -15.90 17.70
CA ARG A 115 -34.03 -15.67 17.33
C ARG A 115 -34.12 -14.77 16.09
N LEU A 116 -35.14 -14.99 15.25
CA LEU A 116 -35.45 -14.06 14.15
C LEU A 116 -35.76 -12.67 14.74
N GLY A 117 -34.99 -11.66 14.33
CA GLY A 117 -35.10 -10.28 14.83
C GLY A 117 -34.08 -9.90 15.92
N ASP A 118 -33.09 -10.73 16.23
CA ASP A 118 -32.00 -10.37 17.14
C ASP A 118 -31.01 -9.39 16.48
N ASP A 119 -31.11 -8.11 16.85
CA ASP A 119 -30.26 -7.00 16.38
C ASP A 119 -28.92 -6.86 17.10
N ARG A 120 -28.57 -7.81 17.99
CA ARG A 120 -27.28 -7.79 18.67
C ARG A 120 -26.14 -8.02 17.66
N LYS A 121 -25.24 -7.04 17.58
CA LYS A 121 -23.98 -7.13 16.84
C LYS A 121 -22.86 -7.42 17.85
N GLN A 122 -22.69 -8.70 18.18
CA GLN A 122 -21.66 -9.17 19.11
C GLN A 122 -20.57 -9.90 18.33
N ILE A 123 -19.31 -9.56 18.63
CA ILE A 123 -18.14 -10.19 18.02
C ILE A 123 -17.92 -11.54 18.70
N LYS A 124 -18.02 -12.61 17.92
CA LYS A 124 -17.73 -13.98 18.35
C LYS A 124 -16.23 -14.26 18.31
N LEU A 125 -15.57 -13.77 17.27
CA LEU A 125 -14.16 -14.01 17.03
C LEU A 125 -13.52 -12.79 16.38
N TYR A 126 -12.39 -12.36 16.92
CA TYR A 126 -11.50 -11.42 16.28
C TYR A 126 -10.09 -11.97 16.38
N LYS A 127 -9.42 -12.13 15.24
CA LYS A 127 -8.04 -12.60 15.16
C LYS A 127 -7.28 -11.81 14.13
N SER A 128 -6.00 -11.63 14.38
CA SER A 128 -5.05 -11.06 13.45
C SER A 128 -3.92 -12.04 13.19
N TRP A 129 -3.38 -11.99 11.97
CA TRP A 129 -2.19 -12.73 11.57
C TRP A 129 -1.25 -11.80 10.84
N ASP A 130 0.03 -12.04 11.09
CA ASP A 130 1.12 -11.39 10.41
C ASP A 130 1.88 -12.40 9.57
N SER A 131 2.34 -11.97 8.40
CA SER A 131 3.23 -12.75 7.54
C SER A 131 4.30 -11.85 6.94
N GLY A 132 5.57 -12.21 7.07
CA GLY A 132 6.72 -11.44 6.57
C GLY A 132 7.68 -10.96 7.67
N SER A 133 8.74 -10.28 7.26
CA SER A 133 9.87 -9.91 8.13
C SER A 133 9.83 -8.47 8.66
N SER A 134 9.00 -7.58 8.10
CA SER A 134 8.91 -6.18 8.52
C SER A 134 7.89 -6.02 9.66
N GLY A 135 8.40 -5.71 10.86
CA GLY A 135 7.65 -5.76 12.12
C GLY A 135 6.63 -4.65 12.38
N GLN A 136 6.14 -3.92 11.38
CA GLN A 136 5.16 -2.84 11.55
C GLN A 136 4.23 -2.70 10.33
N CYS A 137 3.56 -3.79 9.93
CA CYS A 137 2.47 -3.70 8.97
C CYS A 137 1.14 -3.61 9.71
N LEU A 138 0.70 -2.40 9.98
CA LEU A 138 -0.56 -2.16 10.69
C LEU A 138 -1.52 -1.43 9.75
N PRO A 139 -2.81 -1.79 9.75
CA PRO A 139 -3.80 -1.03 9.03
C PRO A 139 -3.99 0.36 9.66
N PRO A 140 -4.42 1.38 8.89
CA PRO A 140 -4.74 2.70 9.44
C PRO A 140 -5.85 2.66 10.50
N GLN A 141 -6.79 1.74 10.34
CA GLN A 141 -7.87 1.50 11.30
C GLN A 141 -8.06 -0.01 11.48
N PRO A 142 -8.07 -0.51 12.72
CA PRO A 142 -8.28 -1.93 12.99
C PRO A 142 -9.72 -2.34 12.70
N LEU A 143 -9.90 -3.60 12.28
CA LEU A 143 -11.20 -4.14 11.85
C LEU A 143 -12.28 -4.09 12.94
N ASN A 144 -11.88 -4.15 14.22
CA ASN A 144 -12.80 -4.07 15.37
C ASN A 144 -13.55 -2.73 15.48
N GLN A 145 -13.02 -1.64 14.92
CA GLN A 145 -13.66 -0.32 14.89
C GLN A 145 -14.56 -0.13 13.65
N LEU A 146 -14.53 -1.09 12.72
CA LEU A 146 -15.21 -1.03 11.43
C LEU A 146 -16.46 -1.93 11.38
N GLN A 147 -17.02 -2.24 12.55
CA GLN A 147 -18.23 -3.04 12.69
C GLN A 147 -19.44 -2.46 11.94
N GLN A 148 -19.50 -1.15 11.66
CA GLN A 148 -20.57 -0.60 10.82
C GLN A 148 -20.58 -1.14 9.39
N LEU A 149 -19.46 -1.68 8.88
CA LEU A 149 -19.35 -2.16 7.51
C LEU A 149 -20.00 -3.52 7.28
N THR A 150 -20.34 -4.28 8.33
CA THR A 150 -21.00 -5.58 8.15
C THR A 150 -22.49 -5.40 7.82
N PRO A 151 -22.95 -5.91 6.67
CA PRO A 151 -24.37 -5.96 6.35
C PRO A 151 -25.05 -7.16 7.04
N ARG A 152 -26.38 -7.10 7.05
CA ARG A 152 -27.25 -8.23 7.38
C ARG A 152 -27.34 -9.17 6.18
N GLY A 153 -27.02 -10.44 6.37
CA GLY A 153 -27.24 -11.50 5.39
C GLY A 153 -28.71 -11.93 5.33
N SER A 154 -29.08 -12.70 4.30
CA SER A 154 -30.47 -13.13 4.05
C SER A 154 -31.08 -13.99 5.17
N TYR A 155 -30.24 -14.69 5.94
CA TYR A 155 -30.68 -15.51 7.08
C TYR A 155 -30.70 -14.74 8.42
N GLY A 156 -30.59 -13.41 8.38
CA GLY A 156 -30.53 -12.56 9.58
C GLY A 156 -29.18 -12.57 10.31
N ARG A 157 -28.19 -13.35 9.82
CA ARG A 157 -26.82 -13.36 10.36
C ARG A 157 -26.03 -12.12 9.94
N TRP A 158 -25.17 -11.62 10.82
CA TRP A 158 -24.18 -10.60 10.45
C TRP A 158 -23.05 -11.24 9.66
N VAL A 159 -22.70 -10.62 8.54
CA VAL A 159 -21.71 -11.17 7.62
C VAL A 159 -20.29 -10.92 8.18
N PRO A 160 -19.44 -11.95 8.29
CA PRO A 160 -18.08 -11.76 8.79
C PRO A 160 -17.24 -10.93 7.81
N LEU A 161 -16.27 -10.21 8.37
CA LEU A 161 -15.38 -9.32 7.62
C LEU A 161 -13.95 -9.84 7.68
N TYR A 162 -13.24 -9.67 6.57
CA TYR A 162 -11.79 -9.78 6.53
C TYR A 162 -11.18 -8.46 6.08
N GLN A 163 -10.03 -8.14 6.65
CA GLN A 163 -9.22 -7.01 6.25
C GLN A 163 -7.82 -7.51 5.94
N VAL A 164 -7.36 -7.26 4.72
CA VAL A 164 -6.01 -7.59 4.28
C VAL A 164 -5.25 -6.28 4.11
N THR A 165 -4.07 -6.19 4.72
CA THR A 165 -3.15 -5.07 4.59
C THR A 165 -1.83 -5.59 4.05
N VAL A 166 -1.35 -5.01 2.97
CA VAL A 166 -0.07 -5.34 2.34
C VAL A 166 0.87 -4.17 2.54
N CYS A 167 2.06 -4.43 3.07
CA CYS A 167 3.08 -3.42 3.32
C CYS A 167 4.38 -3.74 2.58
N LEU A 168 4.95 -2.70 1.99
CA LEU A 168 6.21 -2.76 1.27
C LEU A 168 7.10 -1.60 1.75
N PRO A 169 8.35 -1.84 2.18
CA PRO A 169 9.27 -0.75 2.51
C PRO A 169 9.71 -0.01 1.25
N THR A 170 9.98 1.28 1.40
CA THR A 170 10.18 2.16 0.26
C THR A 170 11.36 3.09 0.48
N PHE A 171 12.13 3.31 -0.57
CA PHE A 171 13.25 4.23 -0.56
C PHE A 171 13.05 5.23 -1.71
N SER A 172 12.18 6.22 -1.52
CA SER A 172 12.00 7.33 -2.49
C SER A 172 12.61 8.63 -1.96
N TRP A 173 13.04 9.50 -2.88
CA TRP A 173 13.53 10.84 -2.51
C TRP A 173 12.45 11.60 -1.76
N PHE A 174 11.21 11.55 -2.26
CA PHE A 174 10.08 12.23 -1.65
C PHE A 174 9.87 11.78 -0.21
N THR A 175 9.86 10.47 0.04
CA THR A 175 9.69 9.93 1.40
C THR A 175 10.80 10.36 2.35
N ARG A 176 12.05 10.54 1.89
CA ARG A 176 13.14 11.04 2.73
C ARG A 176 12.96 12.51 3.10
N LEU A 177 12.30 13.29 2.23
CA LEU A 177 12.10 14.72 2.42
C LEU A 177 10.85 15.03 3.25
N THR A 178 9.83 14.16 3.19
CA THR A 178 8.54 14.39 3.86
C THR A 178 8.27 13.51 5.07
N SER A 179 8.98 12.37 5.22
CA SER A 179 8.76 11.46 6.35
C SER A 179 9.80 11.64 7.43
N SER A 180 9.35 11.67 8.68
CA SER A 180 10.22 11.67 9.87
C SER A 180 10.56 10.25 10.35
N GLU A 181 10.02 9.21 9.70
CA GLU A 181 10.23 7.82 10.09
C GLU A 181 11.51 7.23 9.47
N GLU A 182 12.27 6.47 10.26
CA GLU A 182 13.51 5.82 9.84
C GLU A 182 13.31 4.79 8.71
N LYS A 183 12.12 4.19 8.58
CA LYS A 183 11.79 3.17 7.57
C LYS A 183 10.39 3.39 7.00
N PRO A 184 10.21 4.32 6.04
CA PRO A 184 8.90 4.59 5.48
C PRO A 184 8.37 3.37 4.71
N VAL A 185 7.22 2.88 5.15
CA VAL A 185 6.48 1.79 4.50
C VAL A 185 5.32 2.35 3.68
N MET A 186 5.12 1.81 2.47
CA MET A 186 3.87 1.98 1.73
C MET A 186 2.96 0.82 2.11
N SER A 187 1.74 1.14 2.54
CA SER A 187 0.72 0.16 2.84
C SER A 187 -0.54 0.41 1.99
N SER A 188 -1.22 -0.67 1.63
CA SER A 188 -2.59 -0.61 1.12
C SER A 188 -3.42 -1.69 1.79
N PHE A 189 -4.69 -1.38 2.05
CA PHE A 189 -5.61 -2.28 2.74
C PHE A 189 -6.89 -2.47 1.94
N SER A 190 -7.48 -3.65 2.04
CA SER A 190 -8.74 -3.99 1.43
C SER A 190 -9.61 -4.74 2.43
N ILE A 191 -10.89 -4.40 2.45
CA ILE A 191 -11.88 -5.02 3.33
C ILE A 191 -12.89 -5.76 2.47
N VAL A 192 -13.13 -7.02 2.79
CA VAL A 192 -14.08 -7.87 2.10
C VAL A 192 -15.04 -8.52 3.08
N MET A 193 -16.26 -8.70 2.61
CA MET A 193 -17.30 -9.44 3.32
C MET A 193 -17.27 -10.88 2.83
N LEU A 194 -17.35 -11.83 3.76
CA LEU A 194 -17.57 -13.23 3.42
C LEU A 194 -18.97 -13.40 2.78
N ARG A 195 -19.17 -14.41 1.95
CA ARG A 195 -20.51 -14.73 1.42
C ARG A 195 -21.19 -15.79 2.28
#